data_AF-A0A1Z8Z498-F1
#
_entry.id   AF-A0A1Z8Z498-F1
#
_cell.length_a   1.000
_cell.length_b   1.000
_cell.length_c   1.000
_cell.angle_alpha   90.00
_cell.angle_beta   90.00
_cell.angle_gamma   90.00
#
_symmetry.space_group_name_H-M   'P 1'
#
loop_
_entity.id
_entity.type
_entity.pdbx_description
1 polymer ?
#
loop_
_entity_poly.entity_id
_entity_poly.type
_entity_poly.pdbx_seq_one_letter_code
_entity_poly.pdbx_strand_id
1 'polypeptide(L)'
;MNSTLNNSSGKTKGSLSKAQLVFVSGNFNLVHSGHLRLLNFAKSFGEKLIIGLFEDDTPGVFVNFKDRESGLVSLEAVDEVIKISKHELKNTLLHLQPAYVVKGREFKNIDNPEKRVLDSFGGKLIFSSGEAKFSTRSLIRREFLEPNKYSLEHDYKFLNQNEISLKALRGVVSKFSDLRVLVIGDLIIDEYVYCEPLGMSQEDPTIVVSPIDTKTFIGGAGIVSAHLVGLGAEAKFLSVVGRDDTADYAEKSLRNYGVVPTFIVDESRPTIKKQRFRADQKTMLRVSHLRSHDVADEKVNEMLHKFISIIDTVDLVIFSDFNYGCLPDRFIKQAMETCIHKNIRFYADSQASSQIGDISRYSQADLLSATEREVRLAVNDFKFGLQNVSNILLEKSKSKNLIVKLGAEGLIVLTSSPRFKTFSLPAMNYNPVDVAGAGDALLATAVLSRGAGASISESSYLGAVGAGLQVSRIGNIPLLQDELLRRLMD
;
A
#
# COMPACT_ATOMS: atom_id res chain seq x y z
N MET A 1 64.97 -45.88 -6.28
CA MET A 1 65.46 -44.80 -7.16
C MET A 1 64.25 -43.95 -7.51
N ASN A 2 63.93 -42.93 -6.71
CA ASN A 2 64.33 -41.51 -6.88
C ASN A 2 64.01 -41.00 -8.30
N SER A 3 63.30 -39.91 -8.56
CA SER A 3 62.92 -38.76 -7.71
C SER A 3 61.89 -37.87 -8.44
N THR A 4 61.03 -37.23 -7.62
CA THR A 4 60.25 -36.00 -7.81
C THR A 4 60.83 -34.89 -8.71
N LEU A 5 59.94 -34.09 -9.35
CA LEU A 5 59.73 -32.66 -9.03
C LEU A 5 58.57 -32.00 -9.82
N ASN A 6 57.78 -31.23 -9.07
CA ASN A 6 56.71 -30.29 -9.46
C ASN A 6 57.19 -29.17 -10.39
N ASN A 7 56.30 -28.63 -11.24
CA ASN A 7 55.81 -27.26 -11.03
C ASN A 7 54.55 -26.90 -11.84
N SER A 8 53.74 -26.09 -11.19
CA SER A 8 52.41 -25.60 -11.51
C SER A 8 52.36 -24.41 -12.47
N SER A 9 51.14 -24.15 -12.96
CA SER A 9 50.52 -22.86 -13.29
C SER A 9 50.44 -22.44 -14.76
N GLY A 10 49.21 -22.15 -15.19
CA GLY A 10 48.89 -21.59 -16.50
C GLY A 10 47.46 -21.90 -16.95
N LYS A 11 46.45 -21.40 -16.22
CA LYS A 11 45.05 -21.42 -16.66
C LYS A 11 44.93 -20.71 -18.01
N THR A 12 44.68 -21.47 -19.09
CA THR A 12 44.28 -20.95 -20.39
C THR A 12 42.90 -20.29 -20.27
N LYS A 13 42.84 -18.99 -20.63
CA LYS A 13 41.61 -18.20 -20.79
C LYS A 13 40.66 -18.96 -21.73
N GLY A 14 39.54 -19.43 -21.20
CA GLY A 14 38.51 -20.16 -21.94
C GLY A 14 37.84 -19.27 -23.00
N SER A 15 37.66 -19.82 -24.20
CA SER A 15 36.84 -19.23 -25.24
C SER A 15 35.38 -19.21 -24.80
N LEU A 16 34.79 -18.02 -24.69
CA LEU A 16 33.36 -17.82 -24.48
C LEU A 16 32.58 -18.32 -25.70
N SER A 17 31.49 -19.05 -25.47
CA SER A 17 30.61 -19.54 -26.53
C SER A 17 29.98 -18.36 -27.30
N LYS A 18 30.06 -18.44 -28.63
CA LYS A 18 29.58 -17.47 -29.63
C LYS A 18 28.12 -16.96 -29.49
N ALA A 19 27.31 -17.52 -28.60
CA ALA A 19 25.86 -17.38 -28.66
C ALA A 19 25.26 -16.13 -28.00
N GLN A 20 26.03 -15.34 -27.23
CA GLN A 20 25.42 -14.39 -26.27
C GLN A 20 26.19 -13.08 -26.04
N LEU A 21 27.17 -12.75 -26.90
CA LEU A 21 27.92 -11.50 -26.78
C LEU A 21 27.22 -10.33 -27.49
N VAL A 22 26.99 -9.24 -26.77
CA VAL A 22 26.41 -7.99 -27.26
C VAL A 22 27.46 -6.88 -27.20
N PHE A 23 27.48 -6.01 -28.20
CA PHE A 23 28.43 -4.91 -28.30
C PHE A 23 27.75 -3.56 -28.54
N VAL A 24 28.19 -2.53 -27.83
CA VAL A 24 27.78 -1.13 -28.03
C VAL A 24 29.03 -0.26 -28.07
N SER A 25 29.09 0.72 -28.95
CA SER A 25 30.21 1.67 -29.03
C SER A 25 29.75 3.11 -29.02
N GLY A 26 30.53 4.00 -28.40
CA GLY A 26 30.18 5.42 -28.33
C GLY A 26 31.18 6.28 -27.55
N ASN A 27 30.96 7.59 -27.60
CA ASN A 27 31.77 8.58 -26.87
C ASN A 27 31.45 8.55 -25.37
N PHE A 28 30.16 8.49 -24.98
CA PHE A 28 29.70 8.47 -23.58
C PHE A 28 30.29 9.57 -22.68
N ASN A 29 30.34 10.82 -23.16
CA ASN A 29 30.86 11.96 -22.37
C ASN A 29 30.14 12.14 -21.03
N LEU A 30 28.82 11.98 -21.03
CA LEU A 30 28.00 12.00 -19.82
C LEU A 30 26.96 10.88 -19.91
N VAL A 31 26.93 10.01 -18.91
CA VAL A 31 25.89 8.99 -18.81
C VAL A 31 24.61 9.66 -18.32
N HIS A 32 23.56 9.63 -19.14
CA HIS A 32 22.24 10.12 -18.79
C HIS A 32 21.20 9.04 -19.11
N SER A 33 19.94 9.30 -18.79
CA SER A 33 18.85 8.32 -18.91
C SER A 33 18.71 7.69 -20.32
N GLY A 34 19.16 8.37 -21.38
CA GLY A 34 19.18 7.82 -22.74
C GLY A 34 20.19 6.70 -22.93
N HIS A 35 21.41 6.88 -22.41
CA HIS A 35 22.44 5.83 -22.42
C HIS A 35 22.01 4.62 -21.58
N LEU A 36 21.43 4.84 -20.39
CA LEU A 36 20.95 3.74 -19.54
C LEU A 36 19.91 2.86 -20.27
N ARG A 37 18.99 3.48 -21.02
CA ARG A 37 18.00 2.73 -21.83
C ARG A 37 18.66 1.91 -22.93
N LEU A 38 19.57 2.52 -23.69
CA LEU A 38 20.31 1.83 -24.76
C LEU A 38 21.09 0.62 -24.22
N LEU A 39 21.78 0.79 -23.09
CA LEU A 39 22.61 -0.26 -22.49
C LEU A 39 21.77 -1.39 -21.90
N ASN A 40 20.67 -1.07 -21.20
CA ASN A 40 19.75 -2.09 -20.68
C ASN A 40 19.04 -2.85 -21.81
N PHE A 41 18.64 -2.14 -22.87
CA PHE A 41 18.08 -2.76 -24.06
C PHE A 41 19.12 -3.64 -24.76
N ALA A 42 20.39 -3.24 -24.83
CA ALA A 42 21.44 -4.07 -25.40
C ALA A 42 21.68 -5.34 -24.57
N LYS A 43 21.74 -5.23 -23.25
CA LYS A 43 21.93 -6.36 -22.33
C LYS A 43 20.82 -7.41 -22.43
N SER A 44 19.61 -7.09 -22.89
CA SER A 44 18.55 -8.10 -23.05
C SER A 44 18.77 -9.07 -24.22
N PHE A 45 19.68 -8.77 -25.15
CA PHE A 45 19.99 -9.64 -26.30
C PHE A 45 21.08 -10.67 -26.02
N GLY A 46 21.73 -10.64 -24.86
CA GLY A 46 22.77 -11.60 -24.54
C GLY A 46 23.31 -11.50 -23.12
N GLU A 47 24.01 -12.53 -22.69
CA GLU A 47 24.52 -12.65 -21.32
C GLU A 47 25.68 -11.70 -21.03
N LYS A 48 26.44 -11.27 -22.05
CA LYS A 48 27.59 -10.38 -21.89
C LYS A 48 27.49 -9.15 -22.80
N LEU A 49 27.53 -7.95 -22.21
CA LEU A 49 27.58 -6.65 -22.88
C LEU A 49 28.98 -6.04 -22.74
N ILE A 50 29.64 -5.83 -23.87
CA ILE A 50 30.92 -5.13 -23.97
C ILE A 50 30.71 -3.73 -24.55
N ILE A 51 31.28 -2.72 -23.91
CA ILE A 51 31.25 -1.33 -24.38
C ILE A 51 32.59 -0.97 -25.03
N GLY A 52 32.57 -0.66 -26.31
CA GLY A 52 33.68 0.00 -27.01
C GLY A 52 33.66 1.51 -26.74
N LEU A 53 34.47 1.96 -25.79
CA LEU A 53 34.59 3.37 -25.43
C LEU A 53 35.65 4.05 -26.29
N PHE A 54 35.26 5.11 -27.00
CA PHE A 54 36.17 5.82 -27.91
C PHE A 54 37.27 6.61 -27.15
N GLU A 55 38.46 6.70 -27.74
CA GLU A 55 39.61 7.43 -27.18
C GLU A 55 39.38 8.96 -27.10
N ASP A 56 40.19 9.64 -26.28
CA ASP A 56 40.04 11.08 -25.99
C ASP A 56 40.28 11.99 -27.20
N ASP A 57 41.00 11.51 -28.22
CA ASP A 57 41.25 12.21 -29.48
C ASP A 57 40.09 12.08 -30.49
N THR A 58 39.04 11.33 -30.15
CA THR A 58 37.88 11.14 -31.03
C THR A 58 37.03 12.42 -31.10
N PRO A 59 36.63 12.88 -32.31
CA PRO A 59 35.78 14.05 -32.46
C PRO A 59 34.49 13.97 -31.63
N GLY A 60 34.22 15.03 -30.86
CA GLY A 60 33.05 15.13 -29.99
C GLY A 60 33.22 14.47 -28.62
N VAL A 61 34.43 14.02 -28.24
CA VAL A 61 34.76 13.68 -26.84
C VAL A 61 35.24 14.94 -26.11
N PHE A 62 34.74 15.18 -24.91
CA PHE A 62 35.14 16.33 -24.07
C PHE A 62 35.29 15.98 -22.58
N VAL A 63 35.12 14.70 -22.23
CA VAL A 63 35.42 14.15 -20.90
C VAL A 63 36.49 13.08 -21.09
N ASN A 64 37.50 13.03 -20.21
CA ASN A 64 38.61 12.09 -20.36
C ASN A 64 38.15 10.62 -20.25
N PHE A 65 38.96 9.70 -20.79
CA PHE A 65 38.60 8.29 -20.90
C PHE A 65 38.32 7.65 -19.55
N LYS A 66 39.14 7.94 -18.54
CA LYS A 66 39.01 7.34 -17.20
C LYS A 66 37.70 7.69 -16.51
N ASP A 67 37.26 8.95 -16.62
CA ASP A 67 36.01 9.40 -16.00
C ASP A 67 34.79 8.76 -16.70
N ARG A 68 34.84 8.64 -18.03
CA ARG A 68 33.80 7.97 -18.82
C ARG A 68 33.75 6.46 -18.54
N GLU A 69 34.91 5.81 -18.47
CA GLU A 69 35.06 4.40 -18.14
C GLU A 69 34.52 4.12 -16.72
N SER A 70 34.90 4.92 -15.73
CA SER A 70 34.40 4.81 -14.36
C SER A 70 32.87 4.91 -14.31
N GLY A 71 32.28 5.81 -15.09
CA GLY A 71 30.82 5.95 -15.15
C GLY A 71 30.12 4.72 -15.77
N LEU A 72 30.76 4.05 -16.72
CA LEU A 72 30.20 2.90 -17.43
C LEU A 72 30.39 1.58 -16.67
N VAL A 73 31.57 1.34 -16.09
CA VAL A 73 31.87 0.15 -15.27
C VAL A 73 30.98 0.09 -14.02
N SER A 74 30.50 1.24 -13.53
CA SER A 74 29.57 1.31 -12.39
C SER A 74 28.14 0.88 -12.74
N LEU A 75 27.81 0.63 -14.01
CA LEU A 75 26.46 0.29 -14.43
C LEU A 75 26.26 -1.23 -14.43
N GLU A 76 25.19 -1.68 -13.79
CA GLU A 76 24.84 -3.11 -13.65
C GLU A 76 24.76 -3.86 -14.99
N ALA A 77 24.35 -3.18 -16.07
CA ALA A 77 24.21 -3.80 -17.38
C ALA A 77 25.54 -4.01 -18.12
N VAL A 78 26.63 -3.36 -17.70
CA VAL A 78 27.92 -3.35 -18.41
C VAL A 78 28.87 -4.36 -17.77
N ASP A 79 29.25 -5.41 -18.51
CA ASP A 79 30.17 -6.43 -17.99
C ASP A 79 31.64 -6.06 -18.24
N GLU A 80 31.92 -5.34 -19.32
CA GLU A 80 33.29 -4.97 -19.70
C GLU A 80 33.29 -3.68 -20.54
N VAL A 81 34.28 -2.83 -20.29
CA VAL A 81 34.56 -1.63 -21.11
C VAL A 81 35.92 -1.83 -21.74
N ILE A 82 36.00 -1.65 -23.06
CA ILE A 82 37.25 -1.72 -23.82
C ILE A 82 37.51 -0.39 -24.51
N LYS A 83 38.77 0.04 -24.49
CA LYS A 83 39.23 1.21 -25.22
C LYS A 83 39.34 0.89 -26.70
N ILE A 84 38.73 1.71 -27.56
CA ILE A 84 38.80 1.54 -29.02
C ILE A 84 39.01 2.87 -29.73
N SER A 85 39.80 2.87 -30.80
CA SER A 85 39.76 3.98 -31.77
C SER A 85 38.65 3.74 -32.80
N LYS A 86 38.12 4.82 -33.40
CA LYS A 86 37.08 4.71 -34.44
C LYS A 86 37.55 3.92 -35.67
N HIS A 87 38.85 3.94 -35.95
CA HIS A 87 39.46 3.21 -37.05
C HIS A 87 39.61 1.71 -36.76
N GLU A 88 39.66 1.31 -35.48
CA GLU A 88 39.80 -0.08 -35.04
C GLU A 88 38.46 -0.80 -34.80
N LEU A 89 37.33 -0.09 -34.87
CA LEU A 89 36.00 -0.67 -34.63
C LEU A 89 35.76 -1.92 -35.48
N LYS A 90 36.14 -1.89 -36.77
CA LYS A 90 36.03 -3.04 -37.67
C LYS A 90 36.84 -4.25 -37.18
N ASN A 91 38.10 -4.03 -36.79
CA ASN A 91 38.99 -5.09 -36.33
C ASN A 91 38.51 -5.66 -34.99
N THR A 92 38.00 -4.79 -34.12
CA THR A 92 37.40 -5.16 -32.83
C THR A 92 36.19 -6.07 -33.04
N LEU A 93 35.29 -5.73 -33.96
CA LEU A 93 34.13 -6.56 -34.28
C LEU A 93 34.51 -7.91 -34.90
N LEU A 94 35.55 -7.95 -35.77
CA LEU A 94 36.05 -9.20 -36.35
C LEU A 94 36.71 -10.11 -35.30
N HIS A 95 37.33 -9.54 -34.28
CA HIS A 95 37.96 -10.28 -33.19
C HIS A 95 36.93 -10.80 -32.18
N LEU A 96 36.01 -9.93 -31.74
CA LEU A 96 35.00 -10.26 -30.74
C LEU A 96 33.86 -11.11 -31.31
N GLN A 97 33.57 -10.97 -32.60
CA GLN A 97 32.44 -11.62 -33.30
C GLN A 97 31.13 -11.60 -32.49
N PRO A 98 30.63 -10.41 -32.07
CA PRO A 98 29.42 -10.33 -31.25
C PRO A 98 28.19 -10.82 -32.02
N ALA A 99 27.28 -11.49 -31.32
CA ALA A 99 25.99 -11.89 -31.87
C ALA A 99 25.13 -10.67 -32.23
N TYR A 100 25.25 -9.60 -31.44
CA TYR A 100 24.49 -8.37 -31.64
C TYR A 100 25.36 -7.12 -31.47
N VAL A 101 25.17 -6.14 -32.36
CA VAL A 101 25.60 -4.75 -32.15
C VAL A 101 24.36 -3.89 -31.99
N VAL A 102 24.32 -3.05 -30.96
CA VAL A 102 23.15 -2.23 -30.65
C VAL A 102 23.47 -0.75 -30.78
N LYS A 103 22.64 0.00 -31.51
CA LYS A 103 22.76 1.45 -31.71
C LYS A 103 21.47 2.19 -31.37
N GLY A 104 21.58 3.50 -31.14
CA GLY A 104 20.43 4.39 -31.02
C GLY A 104 19.62 4.49 -32.33
N ARG A 105 18.30 4.76 -32.22
CA ARG A 105 17.37 4.83 -33.36
C ARG A 105 17.77 5.91 -34.38
N GLU A 106 18.42 6.97 -33.91
CA GLU A 106 18.94 8.07 -34.72
C GLU A 106 19.94 7.60 -35.79
N PHE A 107 20.59 6.44 -35.60
CA PHE A 107 21.52 5.85 -36.57
C PHE A 107 20.86 4.92 -37.58
N LYS A 108 19.53 4.70 -37.51
CA LYS A 108 18.82 3.73 -38.36
C LYS A 108 18.86 4.08 -39.85
N ASN A 109 18.81 5.37 -40.18
CA ASN A 109 18.76 5.87 -41.55
C ASN A 109 20.11 6.36 -42.08
N ILE A 110 21.20 6.08 -41.34
CA ILE A 110 22.57 6.46 -41.69
C ILE A 110 23.30 5.21 -42.23
N ASP A 111 24.31 5.38 -43.08
CA ASP A 111 25.15 4.25 -43.50
C ASP A 111 25.91 3.67 -42.29
N ASN A 112 25.82 2.36 -42.11
CA ASN A 112 26.38 1.64 -40.95
C ASN A 112 27.43 0.64 -41.43
N PRO A 113 28.73 1.00 -41.45
CA PRO A 113 29.80 0.13 -41.93
C PRO A 113 29.92 -1.17 -41.11
N GLU A 114 29.46 -1.17 -39.85
CA GLU A 114 29.47 -2.34 -38.97
C GLU A 114 28.54 -3.44 -39.47
N LYS A 115 27.47 -3.11 -40.19
CA LYS A 115 26.52 -4.09 -40.73
C LYS A 115 27.22 -5.10 -41.64
N ARG A 116 28.06 -4.60 -42.57
CA ARG A 116 28.84 -5.45 -43.50
C ARG A 116 29.82 -6.36 -42.78
N VAL A 117 30.35 -5.91 -41.64
CA VAL A 117 31.28 -6.68 -40.82
C VAL A 117 30.53 -7.79 -40.09
N LEU A 118 29.38 -7.48 -39.50
CA LEU A 118 28.53 -8.44 -38.79
C LEU A 118 28.00 -9.55 -39.71
N ASP A 119 27.60 -9.20 -40.93
CA ASP A 119 27.11 -10.16 -41.92
C ASP A 119 28.17 -11.24 -42.24
N SER A 120 29.47 -10.93 -42.13
CA SER A 120 30.56 -11.88 -42.42
C SER A 120 30.69 -13.04 -41.42
N PHE A 121 30.10 -12.93 -40.23
CA PHE A 121 30.10 -13.97 -39.20
C PHE A 121 28.73 -14.20 -38.57
N GLY A 122 27.66 -13.69 -39.18
CA GLY A 122 26.26 -13.94 -38.78
C GLY A 122 25.73 -13.09 -37.62
N GLY A 123 26.42 -12.00 -37.26
CA GLY A 123 25.95 -11.04 -36.26
C GLY A 123 24.80 -10.17 -36.78
N LYS A 124 24.02 -9.55 -35.87
CA LYS A 124 22.90 -8.67 -36.22
C LYS A 124 23.09 -7.26 -35.69
N LEU A 125 22.75 -6.25 -36.51
CA LEU A 125 22.66 -4.86 -36.09
C LEU A 125 21.24 -4.53 -35.63
N ILE A 126 21.09 -4.11 -34.37
CA ILE A 126 19.80 -3.78 -33.74
C ILE A 126 19.77 -2.30 -33.39
N PHE A 127 18.60 -1.67 -33.56
CA PHE A 127 18.36 -0.29 -33.16
C PHE A 127 17.38 -0.22 -31.99
N SER A 128 17.74 0.47 -30.92
CA SER A 128 16.88 0.65 -29.74
C SER A 128 15.58 1.35 -30.12
N SER A 129 14.43 0.85 -29.67
CA SER A 129 13.18 1.62 -29.69
C SER A 129 13.35 2.78 -28.71
N GLY A 130 13.30 4.02 -29.20
CA GLY A 130 13.45 5.23 -28.37
C GLY A 130 12.31 5.49 -27.39
N GLU A 131 11.55 4.46 -26.98
CA GLU A 131 10.46 4.62 -26.02
C GLU A 131 11.01 4.65 -24.60
N ALA A 132 10.61 5.68 -23.85
CA ALA A 132 10.90 5.82 -22.45
C ALA A 132 10.12 4.78 -21.64
N LYS A 133 10.61 3.54 -21.58
CA LYS A 133 10.28 2.64 -20.47
C LYS A 133 11.07 3.13 -19.27
N PHE A 134 10.47 4.01 -18.48
CA PHE A 134 10.89 4.14 -17.09
C PHE A 134 10.92 2.73 -16.49
N SER A 135 11.97 2.39 -15.72
CA SER A 135 11.91 1.16 -14.93
C SER A 135 10.71 1.29 -13.99
N THR A 136 9.66 0.52 -14.27
CA THR A 136 8.38 0.58 -13.57
C THR A 136 8.60 0.40 -12.07
N ARG A 137 9.62 -0.37 -11.67
CA ARG A 137 10.05 -0.53 -10.27
C ARG A 137 10.51 0.78 -9.60
N SER A 138 11.26 1.63 -10.31
CA SER A 138 11.69 2.93 -9.77
C SER A 138 10.57 3.97 -9.73
N LEU A 139 9.61 3.92 -10.67
CA LEU A 139 8.39 4.73 -10.59
C LEU A 139 7.52 4.30 -9.40
N ILE A 140 7.25 2.99 -9.27
CA ILE A 140 6.55 2.40 -8.13
C ILE A 140 7.24 2.83 -6.84
N ARG A 141 8.57 2.64 -6.72
CA ARG A 141 9.31 3.01 -5.51
C ARG A 141 9.24 4.51 -5.20
N ARG A 142 9.27 5.39 -6.21
CA ARG A 142 9.11 6.85 -6.02
C ARG A 142 7.69 7.20 -5.58
N GLU A 143 6.67 6.56 -6.13
CA GLU A 143 5.28 6.71 -5.65
C GLU A 143 5.15 6.37 -4.17
N PHE A 144 5.81 5.30 -3.70
CA PHE A 144 5.80 4.91 -2.29
C PHE A 144 6.67 5.78 -1.37
N LEU A 145 7.66 6.50 -1.90
CA LEU A 145 8.68 7.19 -1.09
C LEU A 145 8.58 8.72 -1.09
N GLU A 146 7.76 9.33 -1.95
CA GLU A 146 7.55 10.78 -1.92
C GLU A 146 6.28 11.13 -1.14
N PRO A 147 6.39 11.45 0.17
CA PRO A 147 5.32 12.15 0.86
C PRO A 147 5.19 13.53 0.22
N ASN A 148 4.12 13.72 -0.56
CA ASN A 148 3.71 15.07 -0.95
C ASN A 148 3.54 15.90 0.32
N LYS A 149 4.04 17.14 0.29
CA LYS A 149 3.95 18.10 1.39
C LYS A 149 2.52 18.08 1.95
N TYR A 150 2.38 17.79 3.25
CA TYR A 150 1.11 17.77 3.96
C TYR A 150 0.35 19.08 3.72
N SER A 151 -0.69 19.05 2.89
CA SER A 151 -1.66 20.16 2.79
C SER A 151 -2.79 19.90 3.78
N LEU A 152 -2.45 19.74 5.06
CA LEU A 152 -3.45 19.71 6.12
C LEU A 152 -3.58 21.09 6.74
N GLU A 153 -4.77 21.67 6.75
CA GLU A 153 -5.06 22.92 7.46
C GLU A 153 -5.90 22.66 8.71
N HIS A 154 -5.63 23.41 9.78
CA HIS A 154 -6.43 23.35 10.99
C HIS A 154 -7.73 24.14 10.81
N ASP A 155 -8.86 23.52 11.11
CA ASP A 155 -10.13 24.24 11.19
C ASP A 155 -10.23 25.01 12.53
N TYR A 156 -9.60 26.18 12.59
CA TYR A 156 -9.64 27.07 13.76
C TYR A 156 -11.05 27.57 14.07
N LYS A 157 -11.94 27.63 13.07
CA LYS A 157 -13.33 28.00 13.29
C LYS A 157 -14.03 26.94 14.13
N PHE A 158 -13.87 25.66 13.80
CA PHE A 158 -14.40 24.56 14.58
C PHE A 158 -13.81 24.53 16.00
N LEU A 159 -12.48 24.68 16.12
CA LEU A 159 -11.79 24.70 17.41
C LEU A 159 -12.34 25.79 18.32
N ASN A 160 -12.44 27.02 17.82
CA ASN A 160 -12.95 28.17 18.57
C ASN A 160 -14.43 28.00 18.96
N GLN A 161 -15.28 27.49 18.05
CA GLN A 161 -16.71 27.26 18.31
C GLN A 161 -16.98 26.20 19.38
N ASN A 162 -16.04 25.26 19.58
CA ASN A 162 -16.15 24.19 20.56
C ASN A 162 -15.23 24.40 21.77
N GLU A 163 -14.58 25.57 21.89
CA GLU A 163 -13.65 25.90 22.99
C GLU A 163 -12.49 24.89 23.13
N ILE A 164 -12.03 24.33 22.01
CA ILE A 164 -10.98 23.32 21.96
C ILE A 164 -9.63 23.99 21.71
N SER A 165 -8.64 23.71 22.57
CA SER A 165 -7.25 24.13 22.36
C SER A 165 -6.38 22.98 21.85
N LEU A 166 -5.44 23.27 20.95
CA LEU A 166 -4.46 22.27 20.49
C LEU A 166 -3.63 21.69 21.64
N LYS A 167 -3.39 22.45 22.71
CA LYS A 167 -2.73 21.97 23.94
C LYS A 167 -3.56 20.89 24.64
N ALA A 168 -4.88 21.08 24.75
CA ALA A 168 -5.76 20.07 25.33
C ALA A 168 -5.78 18.79 24.48
N LEU A 169 -5.86 18.93 23.15
CA LEU A 169 -5.81 17.80 22.22
C LEU A 169 -4.52 16.98 22.33
N ARG A 170 -3.36 17.64 22.47
CA ARG A 170 -2.09 16.94 22.74
C ARG A 170 -2.12 16.16 24.05
N GLY A 171 -2.72 16.73 25.10
CA GLY A 171 -2.93 16.04 26.37
C GLY A 171 -3.82 14.79 26.23
N VAL A 172 -4.82 14.83 25.36
CA VAL A 172 -5.64 13.65 25.02
C VAL A 172 -4.79 12.59 24.32
N VAL A 173 -4.06 12.95 23.26
CA VAL A 173 -3.24 12.01 22.49
C VAL A 173 -2.17 11.34 23.35
N SER A 174 -1.58 12.06 24.31
CA SER A 174 -0.59 11.49 25.22
C SER A 174 -1.11 10.39 26.14
N LYS A 175 -2.43 10.31 26.36
CA LYS A 175 -3.08 9.28 27.19
C LYS A 175 -3.45 8.03 26.42
N PHE A 176 -3.19 7.97 25.11
CA PHE A 176 -3.53 6.80 24.31
C PHE A 176 -2.78 5.55 24.78
N SER A 177 -1.58 5.71 25.32
CA SER A 177 -0.78 4.62 25.90
C SER A 177 -1.40 3.94 27.11
N ASP A 178 -2.36 4.57 27.76
CA ASP A 178 -3.01 4.03 28.95
C ASP A 178 -4.20 3.12 28.60
N LEU A 179 -4.55 3.02 27.31
CA LEU A 179 -5.74 2.32 26.84
C LEU A 179 -5.43 0.94 26.29
N ARG A 180 -6.24 -0.04 26.71
CA ARG A 180 -6.26 -1.40 26.18
C ARG A 180 -7.56 -1.61 25.43
N VAL A 181 -7.45 -1.96 24.16
CA VAL A 181 -8.59 -2.02 23.23
C VAL A 181 -8.74 -3.43 22.68
N LEU A 182 -9.98 -3.95 22.66
CA LEU A 182 -10.33 -5.14 21.91
C LEU A 182 -11.04 -4.76 20.61
N VAL A 183 -10.46 -5.10 19.47
CA VAL A 183 -11.11 -5.00 18.16
C VAL A 183 -11.68 -6.36 17.77
N ILE A 184 -12.92 -6.38 17.30
CA ILE A 184 -13.60 -7.58 16.82
C ILE A 184 -14.20 -7.30 15.46
N GLY A 185 -13.93 -8.14 14.47
CA GLY A 185 -14.46 -7.91 13.13
C GLY A 185 -13.78 -8.69 12.02
N ASP A 186 -14.19 -8.39 10.79
CA ASP A 186 -13.68 -9.07 9.59
C ASP A 186 -12.22 -8.68 9.31
N LEU A 187 -11.31 -9.66 9.33
CA LEU A 187 -9.96 -9.50 8.80
C LEU A 187 -10.01 -9.49 7.27
N ILE A 188 -9.36 -8.53 6.65
CA ILE A 188 -9.23 -8.44 5.19
C ILE A 188 -7.75 -8.31 4.85
N ILE A 189 -7.28 -9.07 3.86
CA ILE A 189 -5.97 -8.85 3.25
C ILE A 189 -6.15 -8.16 1.91
N ASP A 190 -5.53 -7.00 1.75
CA ASP A 190 -5.52 -6.24 0.51
C ASP A 190 -4.21 -6.51 -0.24
N GLU A 191 -4.29 -7.04 -1.45
CA GLU A 191 -3.13 -7.41 -2.27
C GLU A 191 -3.13 -6.58 -3.56
N TYR A 192 -2.05 -5.84 -3.78
CA TYR A 192 -1.85 -4.95 -4.91
C TYR A 192 -0.87 -5.61 -5.87
N VAL A 193 -1.39 -6.10 -6.99
CA VAL A 193 -0.60 -6.71 -8.06
C VAL A 193 -0.33 -5.62 -9.10
N TYR A 194 0.90 -5.12 -9.13
CA TYR A 194 1.34 -4.15 -10.12
C TYR A 194 1.64 -4.87 -11.42
N CYS A 195 1.13 -4.35 -12.53
CA CYS A 195 1.26 -4.96 -13.84
C CYS A 195 1.75 -3.95 -14.89
N GLU A 196 2.57 -4.42 -15.82
CA GLU A 196 2.87 -3.73 -17.08
C GLU A 196 1.78 -4.08 -18.11
N PRO A 197 1.08 -3.08 -18.70
CA PRO A 197 0.12 -3.34 -19.75
C PRO A 197 0.83 -3.73 -21.05
N LEU A 198 0.43 -4.86 -21.65
CA LEU A 198 0.99 -5.35 -22.91
C LEU A 198 0.13 -4.97 -24.13
N GLY A 199 -1.15 -4.67 -23.93
CA GLY A 199 -2.10 -4.28 -24.96
C GLY A 199 -3.41 -5.07 -24.89
N MET A 200 -4.15 -5.09 -26.00
CA MET A 200 -5.35 -5.92 -26.14
C MET A 200 -4.98 -7.31 -26.65
N SER A 201 -5.70 -8.33 -26.19
CA SER A 201 -5.59 -9.68 -26.74
C SER A 201 -6.11 -9.72 -28.18
N GLN A 202 -5.47 -10.54 -29.02
CA GLN A 202 -5.91 -10.81 -30.40
C GLN A 202 -6.93 -11.96 -30.47
N GLU A 203 -7.10 -12.72 -29.38
CA GLU A 203 -7.98 -13.88 -29.30
C GLU A 203 -9.35 -13.54 -28.68
N ASP A 204 -9.38 -12.59 -27.76
CA ASP A 204 -10.56 -12.15 -27.00
C ASP A 204 -10.42 -10.64 -26.72
N PRO A 205 -11.46 -9.79 -26.76
CA PRO A 205 -11.37 -8.36 -26.43
C PRO A 205 -11.07 -8.07 -24.94
N THR A 206 -9.92 -8.54 -24.44
CA THR A 206 -9.46 -8.38 -23.07
C THR A 206 -8.11 -7.65 -23.01
N ILE A 207 -7.85 -7.01 -21.87
CA ILE A 207 -6.57 -6.33 -21.60
C ILE A 207 -5.56 -7.38 -21.14
N VAL A 208 -4.41 -7.45 -21.81
CA VAL A 208 -3.30 -8.32 -21.43
C VAL A 208 -2.29 -7.51 -20.62
N VAL A 209 -1.92 -8.05 -19.46
CA VAL A 209 -0.97 -7.40 -18.54
C VAL A 209 0.01 -8.43 -17.99
N SER A 210 1.24 -8.00 -17.68
CA SER A 210 2.25 -8.83 -17.03
C SER A 210 2.51 -8.35 -15.60
N PRO A 211 2.33 -9.19 -14.56
CA PRO A 211 2.65 -8.82 -13.18
C PRO A 211 4.15 -8.53 -13.01
N ILE A 212 4.47 -7.42 -12.35
CA ILE A 212 5.85 -6.94 -12.14
C ILE A 212 6.25 -6.87 -10.66
N ASP A 213 5.29 -6.66 -9.77
CA ASP A 213 5.47 -6.57 -8.32
C ASP A 213 4.15 -6.90 -7.61
N THR A 214 4.22 -7.34 -6.36
CA THR A 214 3.04 -7.61 -5.53
C THR A 214 3.27 -7.11 -4.13
N LYS A 215 2.33 -6.32 -3.61
CA LYS A 215 2.37 -5.80 -2.24
C LYS A 215 1.11 -6.17 -1.49
N THR A 216 1.30 -6.67 -0.28
CA THR A 216 0.22 -7.17 0.57
C THR A 216 0.09 -6.29 1.80
N PHE A 217 -1.14 -5.95 2.17
CA PHE A 217 -1.46 -5.07 3.28
C PHE A 217 -2.54 -5.70 4.16
N ILE A 218 -2.45 -5.42 5.45
CA ILE A 218 -3.54 -5.70 6.39
C ILE A 218 -4.64 -4.66 6.15
N GLY A 219 -5.88 -5.12 6.10
CA GLY A 219 -7.09 -4.30 5.96
C GLY A 219 -8.18 -4.75 6.94
N GLY A 220 -9.37 -4.19 6.79
CA GLY A 220 -10.53 -4.56 7.60
C GLY A 220 -10.39 -4.18 9.08
N ALA A 221 -10.91 -5.02 9.96
CA ALA A 221 -10.74 -4.84 11.40
C ALA A 221 -9.27 -4.98 11.85
N GLY A 222 -8.45 -5.70 11.08
CA GLY A 222 -7.02 -5.89 11.38
C GLY A 222 -6.23 -4.59 11.33
N ILE A 223 -6.46 -3.74 10.32
CA ILE A 223 -5.72 -2.47 10.21
C ILE A 223 -6.19 -1.44 11.23
N VAL A 224 -7.47 -1.44 11.61
CA VAL A 224 -7.97 -0.66 12.75
C VAL A 224 -7.17 -1.00 14.00
N SER A 225 -6.96 -2.30 14.30
CA SER A 225 -6.15 -2.71 15.45
C SER A 225 -4.69 -2.25 15.38
N ALA A 226 -4.10 -2.24 14.18
CA ALA A 226 -2.73 -1.76 14.00
C ALA A 226 -2.61 -0.23 14.11
N HIS A 227 -3.62 0.54 13.65
CA HIS A 227 -3.68 1.99 13.91
C HIS A 227 -3.72 2.28 15.41
N LEU A 228 -4.48 1.52 16.18
CA LEU A 228 -4.55 1.71 17.64
C LEU A 228 -3.18 1.54 18.30
N VAL A 229 -2.42 0.50 17.92
CA VAL A 229 -1.07 0.27 18.43
C VAL A 229 -0.10 1.35 17.98
N GLY A 230 -0.12 1.75 16.71
CA GLY A 230 0.74 2.82 16.21
C GLY A 230 0.47 4.17 16.90
N LEU A 231 -0.79 4.43 17.29
CA LEU A 231 -1.20 5.61 18.06
C LEU A 231 -0.84 5.51 19.57
N GLY A 232 -0.29 4.38 20.01
CA GLY A 232 0.29 4.18 21.34
C GLY A 232 -0.48 3.22 22.25
N ALA A 233 -1.70 2.79 21.89
CA ALA A 233 -2.53 1.93 22.74
C ALA A 233 -2.10 0.46 22.68
N GLU A 234 -2.55 -0.35 23.65
CA GLU A 234 -2.46 -1.80 23.53
C GLU A 234 -3.70 -2.34 22.79
N ALA A 235 -3.51 -3.17 21.75
CA ALA A 235 -4.63 -3.73 21.00
C ALA A 235 -4.61 -5.25 20.95
N LYS A 236 -5.77 -5.84 21.29
CA LYS A 236 -6.10 -7.24 21.02
C LYS A 236 -7.08 -7.30 19.84
N PHE A 237 -6.96 -8.32 19.02
CA PHE A 237 -7.80 -8.47 17.83
C PHE A 237 -8.44 -9.86 17.77
N LEU A 238 -9.77 -9.92 17.74
CA LEU A 238 -10.54 -11.16 17.60
C LEU A 238 -11.20 -11.21 16.21
N SER A 239 -10.95 -12.28 15.46
CA SER A 239 -11.52 -12.45 14.12
C SER A 239 -11.70 -13.92 13.75
N VAL A 240 -12.44 -14.16 12.68
CA VAL A 240 -12.60 -15.48 12.07
C VAL A 240 -11.80 -15.53 10.77
N VAL A 241 -11.01 -16.58 10.61
CA VAL A 241 -10.11 -16.76 9.46
C VAL A 241 -10.25 -18.17 8.88
N GLY A 242 -9.85 -18.34 7.62
CA GLY A 242 -9.69 -19.66 7.02
C GLY A 242 -8.41 -20.35 7.50
N ARG A 243 -8.23 -21.62 7.13
CA ARG A 243 -6.94 -22.29 7.28
C ARG A 243 -6.16 -22.16 5.97
N ASP A 244 -5.44 -21.05 5.82
CA ASP A 244 -4.71 -20.71 4.60
C ASP A 244 -3.51 -19.79 4.88
N ASP A 245 -2.60 -19.69 3.90
CA ASP A 245 -1.41 -18.83 3.97
C ASP A 245 -1.75 -17.34 4.19
N THR A 246 -2.98 -16.93 3.87
CA THR A 246 -3.45 -15.56 4.06
C THR A 246 -3.68 -15.27 5.54
N ALA A 247 -4.19 -16.23 6.31
CA ALA A 247 -4.27 -16.15 7.77
C ALA A 247 -2.88 -16.09 8.41
N ASP A 248 -1.95 -16.93 7.96
CA ASP A 248 -0.58 -16.99 8.49
C ASP A 248 0.17 -15.66 8.26
N TYR A 249 0.04 -15.11 7.05
CA TYR A 249 0.56 -13.78 6.73
C TYR A 249 -0.02 -12.70 7.66
N ALA A 250 -1.34 -12.76 7.90
CA ALA A 250 -2.03 -11.78 8.72
C ALA A 250 -1.56 -11.85 10.17
N GLU A 251 -1.46 -13.05 10.75
CA GLU A 251 -0.99 -13.24 12.12
C GLU A 251 0.41 -12.66 12.30
N LYS A 252 1.35 -13.03 11.40
CA LYS A 252 2.72 -12.53 11.46
C LYS A 252 2.78 -11.01 11.33
N SER A 253 2.02 -10.44 10.39
CA SER A 253 2.01 -8.99 10.14
C SER A 253 1.44 -8.21 11.32
N LEU A 254 0.34 -8.68 11.91
CA LEU A 254 -0.28 -8.07 13.09
C LEU A 254 0.64 -8.13 14.30
N ARG A 255 1.30 -9.27 14.54
CA ARG A 255 2.29 -9.40 15.61
C ARG A 255 3.48 -8.46 15.41
N ASN A 256 3.93 -8.27 14.17
CA ASN A 256 4.99 -7.29 13.85
C ASN A 256 4.56 -5.84 14.14
N TYR A 257 3.28 -5.53 13.99
CA TYR A 257 2.73 -4.24 14.41
C TYR A 257 2.51 -4.12 15.92
N GLY A 258 2.72 -5.18 16.71
CA GLY A 258 2.48 -5.21 18.15
C GLY A 258 1.03 -5.52 18.54
N VAL A 259 0.18 -5.92 17.58
CA VAL A 259 -1.19 -6.38 17.87
C VAL A 259 -1.15 -7.82 18.39
N VAL A 260 -2.03 -8.16 19.33
CA VAL A 260 -2.23 -9.53 19.81
C VAL A 260 -3.44 -10.17 19.11
N PRO A 261 -3.25 -10.92 18.00
CA PRO A 261 -4.35 -11.58 17.31
C PRO A 261 -4.83 -12.83 18.06
N THR A 262 -6.14 -13.04 18.05
CA THR A 262 -6.86 -14.23 18.49
C THR A 262 -7.78 -14.64 17.35
N PHE A 263 -7.40 -15.69 16.63
CA PHE A 263 -8.15 -16.15 15.47
C PHE A 263 -8.96 -17.40 15.78
N ILE A 264 -10.21 -17.39 15.33
CA ILE A 264 -11.09 -18.55 15.27
C ILE A 264 -11.01 -19.11 13.85
N VAL A 265 -10.53 -20.35 13.72
CA VAL A 265 -10.38 -20.98 12.40
C VAL A 265 -11.69 -21.61 11.97
N ASP A 266 -12.18 -21.24 10.78
CA ASP A 266 -13.36 -21.80 10.10
C ASP A 266 -12.96 -22.31 8.71
N GLU A 267 -12.84 -23.63 8.56
CA GLU A 267 -12.43 -24.29 7.31
C GLU A 267 -13.48 -24.18 6.19
N SER A 268 -14.71 -23.75 6.51
CA SER A 268 -15.78 -23.58 5.50
C SER A 268 -15.62 -22.31 4.66
N ARG A 269 -14.72 -21.39 5.05
CA ARG A 269 -14.43 -20.14 4.35
C ARG A 269 -12.92 -19.92 4.15
N PRO A 270 -12.50 -19.26 3.06
CA PRO A 270 -11.15 -18.71 2.99
C PRO A 270 -11.04 -17.44 3.84
N THR A 271 -9.82 -17.11 4.28
CA THR A 271 -9.51 -15.77 4.80
C THR A 271 -9.75 -14.74 3.70
N ILE A 272 -10.44 -13.64 4.04
CA ILE A 272 -10.89 -12.66 3.04
C ILE A 272 -9.68 -11.99 2.39
N LYS A 273 -9.55 -12.14 1.07
CA LYS A 273 -8.48 -11.51 0.30
C LYS A 273 -9.04 -10.70 -0.87
N LYS A 274 -8.63 -9.43 -0.97
CA LYS A 274 -9.02 -8.50 -2.03
C LYS A 274 -7.79 -8.16 -2.88
N GLN A 275 -7.70 -8.77 -4.06
CA GLN A 275 -6.64 -8.50 -5.03
C GLN A 275 -7.04 -7.34 -5.95
N ARG A 276 -6.15 -6.36 -6.14
CA ARG A 276 -6.28 -5.24 -7.07
C ARG A 276 -5.15 -5.31 -8.09
N PHE A 277 -5.48 -5.57 -9.35
CA PHE A 277 -4.54 -5.53 -10.46
C PHE A 277 -4.43 -4.08 -10.95
N ARG A 278 -3.24 -3.50 -10.87
CA ARG A 278 -2.99 -2.08 -11.15
C ARG A 278 -2.01 -1.93 -12.30
N ALA A 279 -2.30 -0.99 -13.20
CA ALA A 279 -1.34 -0.47 -14.16
C ALA A 279 -1.21 1.03 -13.92
N ASP A 280 0.02 1.49 -13.72
CA ASP A 280 0.31 2.82 -13.19
C ASP A 280 -0.56 3.14 -11.95
N GLN A 281 -1.22 4.30 -11.93
CA GLN A 281 -2.04 4.73 -10.79
C GLN A 281 -3.47 4.16 -10.79
N LYS A 282 -3.87 3.39 -11.81
CA LYS A 282 -5.26 2.93 -11.97
C LYS A 282 -5.42 1.45 -11.62
N THR A 283 -6.52 1.13 -10.95
CA THR A 283 -6.95 -0.26 -10.76
C THR A 283 -7.75 -0.71 -11.98
N MET A 284 -7.31 -1.78 -12.63
CA MET A 284 -7.95 -2.36 -13.81
C MET A 284 -9.00 -3.41 -13.43
N LEU A 285 -8.65 -4.26 -12.46
CA LEU A 285 -9.50 -5.37 -12.01
C LEU A 285 -9.36 -5.55 -10.51
N ARG A 286 -10.47 -5.88 -9.85
CA ARG A 286 -10.50 -6.31 -8.46
C ARG A 286 -11.09 -7.72 -8.37
N VAL A 287 -10.33 -8.65 -7.79
CA VAL A 287 -10.76 -10.02 -7.53
C VAL A 287 -10.89 -10.19 -6.02
N SER A 288 -12.04 -10.69 -5.55
CA SER A 288 -12.29 -10.92 -4.13
C SER A 288 -12.44 -12.41 -3.87
N HIS A 289 -11.55 -12.95 -3.03
CA HIS A 289 -11.60 -14.32 -2.53
C HIS A 289 -12.28 -14.30 -1.18
N LEU A 290 -13.57 -14.61 -1.14
CA LEU A 290 -14.35 -14.59 0.08
C LEU A 290 -15.59 -15.49 -0.04
N ARG A 291 -16.16 -15.83 1.11
CA ARG A 291 -17.51 -16.38 1.23
C ARG A 291 -18.29 -15.54 2.22
N SER A 292 -19.45 -15.06 1.79
CA SER A 292 -20.36 -14.25 2.61
C SER A 292 -21.44 -15.15 3.22
N HIS A 293 -21.11 -15.82 4.32
CA HIS A 293 -22.09 -16.48 5.17
C HIS A 293 -21.69 -16.33 6.64
N ASP A 294 -22.67 -16.36 7.53
CA ASP A 294 -22.43 -16.30 8.96
C ASP A 294 -21.57 -17.48 9.43
N VAL A 295 -20.81 -17.26 10.49
CA VAL A 295 -20.10 -18.35 11.17
C VAL A 295 -21.09 -19.31 11.81
N ALA A 296 -20.78 -20.60 11.77
CA ALA A 296 -21.60 -21.63 12.40
C ALA A 296 -21.68 -21.43 13.92
N ASP A 297 -22.76 -21.93 14.54
CA ASP A 297 -23.04 -21.75 15.97
C ASP A 297 -21.91 -22.28 16.88
N GLU A 298 -21.22 -23.34 16.48
CA GLU A 298 -20.06 -23.87 17.20
C GLU A 298 -18.94 -22.84 17.28
N LYS A 299 -18.69 -22.12 16.19
CA LYS A 299 -17.68 -21.06 16.11
C LYS A 299 -18.10 -19.79 16.82
N VAL A 300 -19.39 -19.48 16.81
CA VAL A 300 -19.95 -18.40 17.65
C VAL A 300 -19.69 -18.68 19.14
N ASN A 301 -19.90 -19.91 19.60
CA ASN A 301 -19.59 -20.28 20.99
C ASN A 301 -18.09 -20.14 21.29
N GLU A 302 -17.22 -20.56 20.37
CA GLU A 302 -15.77 -20.40 20.50
C GLU A 302 -15.36 -18.91 20.60
N MET A 303 -15.92 -18.06 19.74
CA MET A 303 -15.74 -16.61 19.79
C MET A 303 -16.19 -16.02 21.12
N LEU A 304 -17.36 -16.40 21.63
CA LEU A 304 -17.89 -15.92 22.91
C LEU A 304 -16.99 -16.31 24.08
N HIS A 305 -16.50 -17.54 24.10
CA HIS A 305 -15.56 -18.01 25.13
C HIS A 305 -14.27 -17.18 25.12
N LYS A 306 -13.69 -16.94 23.93
CA LYS A 306 -12.50 -16.08 23.80
C LYS A 306 -12.79 -14.64 24.21
N PHE A 307 -13.90 -14.08 23.76
CA PHE A 307 -14.34 -12.74 24.13
C PHE A 307 -14.45 -12.58 25.65
N ILE A 308 -15.15 -13.48 26.34
CA ILE A 308 -15.31 -13.46 27.80
C ILE A 308 -13.96 -13.57 28.52
N SER A 309 -13.00 -14.35 27.99
CA SER A 309 -11.67 -14.44 28.60
C SER A 309 -10.82 -13.17 28.44
N ILE A 310 -11.14 -12.32 27.46
CA ILE A 310 -10.36 -11.13 27.13
C ILE A 310 -11.00 -9.86 27.72
N ILE A 311 -12.32 -9.80 27.81
CA ILE A 311 -13.09 -8.57 28.08
C ILE A 311 -12.70 -7.91 29.42
N ASP A 312 -12.29 -8.69 30.43
CA ASP A 312 -11.86 -8.17 31.73
C ASP A 312 -10.48 -7.51 31.73
N THR A 313 -9.76 -7.60 30.60
CA THR A 313 -8.40 -7.07 30.45
C THR A 313 -8.32 -5.83 29.57
N VAL A 314 -9.46 -5.32 29.10
CA VAL A 314 -9.55 -4.19 28.17
C VAL A 314 -10.44 -3.09 28.72
N ASP A 315 -10.21 -1.87 28.26
CA ASP A 315 -10.92 -0.67 28.71
C ASP A 315 -12.10 -0.32 27.78
N LEU A 316 -12.02 -0.75 26.51
CA LEU A 316 -13.08 -0.56 25.51
C LEU A 316 -13.04 -1.58 24.37
N VAL A 317 -14.16 -1.71 23.64
CA VAL A 317 -14.35 -2.64 22.53
C VAL A 317 -14.72 -1.90 21.23
N ILE A 318 -14.18 -2.34 20.09
CA ILE A 318 -14.56 -1.86 18.75
C ILE A 318 -15.08 -3.02 17.93
N PHE A 319 -16.30 -2.89 17.41
CA PHE A 319 -16.85 -3.76 16.38
C PHE A 319 -16.60 -3.15 15.00
N SER A 320 -15.84 -3.83 14.16
CA SER A 320 -15.51 -3.39 12.80
C SER A 320 -16.06 -4.41 11.80
N ASP A 321 -17.28 -4.16 11.35
CA ASP A 321 -18.12 -5.10 10.62
C ASP A 321 -18.12 -4.77 9.12
N PHE A 322 -17.57 -5.65 8.30
CA PHE A 322 -17.63 -5.52 6.84
C PHE A 322 -18.75 -6.37 6.25
N ASN A 323 -19.61 -6.94 7.10
CA ASN A 323 -20.76 -7.75 6.75
C ASN A 323 -20.38 -9.01 5.92
N TYR A 324 -19.21 -9.60 6.17
CA TYR A 324 -18.81 -10.89 5.56
C TYR A 324 -19.16 -12.12 6.43
N GLY A 325 -19.76 -11.89 7.59
CA GLY A 325 -20.30 -12.94 8.46
C GLY A 325 -19.45 -13.28 9.68
N CYS A 326 -18.34 -12.56 9.97
CA CYS A 326 -17.58 -12.72 11.22
C CYS A 326 -18.39 -12.29 12.45
N LEU A 327 -19.36 -11.38 12.30
CA LEU A 327 -20.16 -10.82 13.40
C LEU A 327 -21.65 -11.19 13.25
N PRO A 328 -22.03 -12.46 13.54
CA PRO A 328 -23.43 -12.87 13.51
C PRO A 328 -24.23 -12.25 14.66
N ASP A 329 -25.55 -12.11 14.48
CA ASP A 329 -26.44 -11.39 15.43
C ASP A 329 -26.35 -11.96 16.85
N ARG A 330 -26.28 -13.29 16.97
CA ARG A 330 -26.16 -13.98 18.25
C ARG A 330 -24.90 -13.56 19.01
N PHE A 331 -23.77 -13.45 18.32
CA PHE A 331 -22.51 -13.00 18.92
C PHE A 331 -22.61 -11.55 19.36
N ILE A 332 -23.05 -10.65 18.48
CA ILE A 332 -23.14 -9.21 18.77
C ILE A 332 -24.03 -8.96 19.97
N LYS A 333 -25.22 -9.57 20.01
CA LYS A 333 -26.17 -9.39 21.11
C LYS A 333 -25.54 -9.75 22.46
N GLN A 334 -24.93 -10.93 22.57
CA GLN A 334 -24.32 -11.39 23.82
C GLN A 334 -23.06 -10.60 24.19
N ALA A 335 -22.25 -10.21 23.19
CA ALA A 335 -21.07 -9.37 23.42
C ALA A 335 -21.46 -7.98 23.93
N MET A 336 -22.47 -7.35 23.35
CA MET A 336 -22.99 -6.05 23.81
C MET A 336 -23.61 -6.14 25.20
N GLU A 337 -24.45 -7.16 25.47
CA GLU A 337 -25.01 -7.41 26.81
C GLU A 337 -23.89 -7.53 27.86
N THR A 338 -22.83 -8.26 27.53
CA THR A 338 -21.65 -8.40 28.41
C THR A 338 -20.93 -7.07 28.62
N CYS A 339 -20.73 -6.27 27.57
CA CYS A 339 -20.10 -4.95 27.68
C CYS A 339 -20.91 -4.03 28.59
N ILE A 340 -22.24 -4.02 28.43
CA ILE A 340 -23.15 -3.22 29.25
C ILE A 340 -23.09 -3.66 30.72
N HIS A 341 -23.17 -4.97 30.99
CA HIS A 341 -23.10 -5.50 32.35
C HIS A 341 -21.76 -5.20 33.05
N LYS A 342 -20.65 -5.22 32.31
CA LYS A 342 -19.31 -4.89 32.82
C LYS A 342 -18.98 -3.40 32.77
N ASN A 343 -19.91 -2.55 32.31
CA ASN A 343 -19.70 -1.11 32.12
C ASN A 343 -18.49 -0.77 31.21
N ILE A 344 -18.27 -1.60 30.19
CA ILE A 344 -17.23 -1.40 29.17
C ILE A 344 -17.85 -0.69 27.97
N ARG A 345 -17.24 0.42 27.56
CA ARG A 345 -17.70 1.19 26.40
C ARG A 345 -17.39 0.43 25.12
N PHE A 346 -18.32 0.45 24.19
CA PHE A 346 -18.13 -0.12 22.86
C PHE A 346 -18.51 0.84 21.74
N TYR A 347 -17.87 0.62 20.60
CA TYR A 347 -17.89 1.43 19.40
C TYR A 347 -18.17 0.53 18.20
N ALA A 348 -18.81 1.04 17.17
CA ALA A 348 -19.06 0.25 15.97
C ALA A 348 -18.90 1.04 14.68
N ASP A 349 -18.34 0.36 13.67
CA ASP A 349 -18.34 0.77 12.26
C ASP A 349 -18.83 -0.42 11.44
N SER A 350 -19.84 -0.20 10.59
CA SER A 350 -20.42 -1.23 9.74
C SER A 350 -20.29 -0.76 8.30
N GLN A 351 -19.28 -1.29 7.62
CA GLN A 351 -18.95 -0.91 6.26
C GLN A 351 -19.72 -1.77 5.25
N ALA A 352 -20.60 -1.14 4.48
CA ALA A 352 -21.44 -1.77 3.47
C ALA A 352 -20.91 -1.43 2.06
N SER A 353 -19.76 -2.01 1.69
CA SER A 353 -19.12 -1.73 0.38
C SER A 353 -19.80 -2.47 -0.77
N SER A 354 -20.10 -3.75 -0.59
CA SER A 354 -20.78 -4.61 -1.57
C SER A 354 -21.92 -5.44 -0.95
N GLN A 355 -22.02 -5.45 0.37
CA GLN A 355 -22.97 -6.19 1.18
C GLN A 355 -24.02 -5.22 1.72
N ILE A 356 -25.16 -5.75 2.13
CA ILE A 356 -26.15 -4.99 2.90
C ILE A 356 -25.82 -5.21 4.38
N GLY A 357 -25.58 -4.12 5.10
CA GLY A 357 -25.36 -4.11 6.55
C GLY A 357 -26.34 -3.19 7.24
N ASP A 358 -26.63 -3.45 8.52
CA ASP A 358 -27.44 -2.58 9.37
C ASP A 358 -26.64 -2.15 10.60
N ILE A 359 -26.04 -0.95 10.55
CA ILE A 359 -25.28 -0.37 11.68
C ILE A 359 -26.17 -0.20 12.93
N SER A 360 -27.50 -0.14 12.80
CA SER A 360 -28.39 0.02 13.95
C SER A 360 -28.46 -1.21 14.87
N ARG A 361 -27.93 -2.37 14.44
CA ARG A 361 -27.81 -3.57 15.28
C ARG A 361 -26.86 -3.37 16.47
N TYR A 362 -25.94 -2.41 16.39
CA TYR A 362 -25.02 -2.03 17.47
C TYR A 362 -25.68 -1.09 18.47
N SER A 363 -26.77 -1.58 19.08
CA SER A 363 -27.61 -0.79 19.99
C SER A 363 -26.84 -0.34 21.24
N GLN A 364 -27.05 0.90 21.66
CA GLN A 364 -26.43 1.54 22.85
C GLN A 364 -24.91 1.79 22.75
N ALA A 365 -24.33 1.72 21.55
CA ALA A 365 -22.92 2.08 21.34
C ALA A 365 -22.62 3.51 21.81
N ASP A 366 -21.41 3.74 22.33
CA ASP A 366 -20.97 5.09 22.70
C ASP A 366 -20.80 5.98 21.46
N LEU A 367 -20.29 5.39 20.37
CA LEU A 367 -20.19 6.05 19.08
C LEU A 367 -20.36 5.03 17.94
N LEU A 368 -21.23 5.37 16.99
CA LEU A 368 -21.33 4.72 15.68
C LEU A 368 -20.55 5.54 14.64
N SER A 369 -19.82 4.87 13.77
CA SER A 369 -19.30 5.44 12.54
C SER A 369 -20.01 4.81 11.36
N ALA A 370 -20.42 5.63 10.40
CA ALA A 370 -21.08 5.18 9.18
C ALA A 370 -20.83 6.17 8.05
N THR A 371 -20.89 5.72 6.81
CA THR A 371 -21.02 6.58 5.62
C THR A 371 -22.47 7.02 5.45
N GLU A 372 -22.72 8.08 4.67
CA GLU A 372 -24.10 8.46 4.33
C GLU A 372 -24.90 7.28 3.75
N ARG A 373 -24.28 6.47 2.89
CA ARG A 373 -24.91 5.30 2.29
C ARG A 373 -25.38 4.30 3.36
N GLU A 374 -24.54 4.01 4.35
CA GLU A 374 -24.85 3.11 5.45
C GLU A 374 -25.96 3.65 6.35
N VAL A 375 -25.94 4.96 6.66
CA VAL A 375 -27.02 5.60 7.42
C VAL A 375 -28.36 5.41 6.71
N ARG A 376 -28.41 5.71 5.41
CA ARG A 376 -29.63 5.59 4.60
C ARG A 376 -30.12 4.16 4.48
N LEU A 377 -29.21 3.20 4.32
CA LEU A 377 -29.54 1.77 4.29
C LEU A 377 -30.16 1.32 5.62
N ALA A 378 -29.57 1.72 6.76
CA ALA A 378 -30.03 1.32 8.09
C ALA A 378 -31.43 1.83 8.45
N VAL A 379 -31.82 3.00 7.91
CA VAL A 379 -33.17 3.57 8.10
C VAL A 379 -34.11 3.30 6.92
N ASN A 380 -33.62 2.68 5.85
CA ASN A 380 -34.33 2.48 4.58
C ASN A 380 -34.94 3.78 4.01
N ASP A 381 -34.16 4.86 4.02
CA ASP A 381 -34.60 6.21 3.59
C ASP A 381 -33.56 6.94 2.74
N PHE A 382 -33.89 7.12 1.45
CA PHE A 382 -33.05 7.80 0.47
C PHE A 382 -33.60 9.17 0.06
N LYS A 383 -34.68 9.63 0.68
CA LYS A 383 -35.41 10.85 0.26
C LYS A 383 -35.20 12.00 1.21
N PHE A 384 -35.20 11.74 2.51
CA PHE A 384 -35.09 12.80 3.50
C PHE A 384 -33.65 13.30 3.66
N GLY A 385 -33.52 14.52 4.21
CA GLY A 385 -32.24 15.18 4.46
C GLY A 385 -31.38 14.38 5.42
N LEU A 386 -30.05 14.46 5.23
CA LEU A 386 -29.08 13.64 5.96
C LEU A 386 -29.20 13.78 7.48
N GLN A 387 -29.45 14.98 7.98
CA GLN A 387 -29.63 15.21 9.42
C GLN A 387 -30.84 14.43 9.98
N ASN A 388 -31.96 14.38 9.26
CA ASN A 388 -33.16 13.67 9.70
C ASN A 388 -32.92 12.16 9.75
N VAL A 389 -32.38 11.58 8.68
CA VAL A 389 -32.08 10.13 8.64
C VAL A 389 -31.03 9.74 9.69
N SER A 390 -30.08 10.63 9.97
CA SER A 390 -29.08 10.42 11.02
C SER A 390 -29.67 10.48 12.43
N ASN A 391 -30.62 11.40 12.68
CA ASN A 391 -31.36 11.45 13.95
C ASN A 391 -32.21 10.19 14.16
N ILE A 392 -32.91 9.72 13.12
CA ILE A 392 -33.68 8.47 13.16
C ILE A 392 -32.76 7.29 13.49
N LEU A 393 -31.57 7.23 12.89
CA LEU A 393 -30.60 6.18 13.20
C LEU A 393 -30.09 6.25 14.65
N LEU A 394 -29.79 7.44 15.17
CA LEU A 394 -29.40 7.64 16.56
C LEU A 394 -30.49 7.17 17.52
N GLU A 395 -31.75 7.51 17.25
CA GLU A 395 -32.90 7.07 18.04
C GLU A 395 -33.10 5.55 17.97
N LYS A 396 -33.09 4.98 16.76
CA LYS A 396 -33.25 3.53 16.50
C LYS A 396 -32.17 2.71 17.22
N SER A 397 -30.92 3.15 17.10
CA SER A 397 -29.77 2.47 17.72
C SER A 397 -29.59 2.82 19.21
N LYS A 398 -30.27 3.86 19.73
CA LYS A 398 -30.06 4.38 21.09
C LYS A 398 -28.59 4.72 21.39
N SER A 399 -27.81 5.01 20.36
CA SER A 399 -26.38 5.34 20.50
C SER A 399 -26.21 6.76 21.01
N LYS A 400 -25.10 7.03 21.71
CA LYS A 400 -24.85 8.37 22.25
C LYS A 400 -24.37 9.34 21.17
N ASN A 401 -23.56 8.86 20.24
CA ASN A 401 -22.95 9.68 19.19
C ASN A 401 -22.94 8.94 17.85
N LEU A 402 -23.00 9.70 16.76
CA LEU A 402 -22.90 9.20 15.39
C LEU A 402 -21.96 10.11 14.60
N ILE A 403 -20.92 9.54 14.00
CA ILE A 403 -20.09 10.21 12.99
C ILE A 403 -20.51 9.69 11.62
N VAL A 404 -20.98 10.60 10.77
CA VAL A 404 -21.31 10.36 9.37
C VAL A 404 -20.17 10.83 8.48
N LYS A 405 -19.51 9.88 7.81
CA LYS A 405 -18.39 10.08 6.87
C LYS A 405 -18.92 10.52 5.51
N LEU A 406 -18.46 11.66 5.00
CA LEU A 406 -18.85 12.26 3.71
C LEU A 406 -17.70 12.29 2.68
N GLY A 407 -16.65 11.51 2.90
CA GLY A 407 -15.50 11.47 2.01
C GLY A 407 -14.81 12.83 1.89
N ALA A 408 -14.72 13.36 0.67
CA ALA A 408 -14.07 14.64 0.38
C ALA A 408 -14.78 15.86 1.01
N GLU A 409 -16.05 15.73 1.41
CA GLU A 409 -16.78 16.79 2.11
C GLU A 409 -16.48 16.83 3.62
N GLY A 410 -15.80 15.81 4.15
CA GLY A 410 -15.46 15.68 5.56
C GLY A 410 -16.44 14.80 6.32
N LEU A 411 -17.00 15.32 7.41
CA LEU A 411 -17.89 14.57 8.29
C LEU A 411 -18.95 15.43 8.96
N ILE A 412 -20.06 14.80 9.35
CA ILE A 412 -21.09 15.35 10.23
C ILE A 412 -21.14 14.51 11.50
N VAL A 413 -21.31 15.16 12.64
CA VAL A 413 -21.41 14.50 13.94
C VAL A 413 -22.71 14.89 14.59
N LEU A 414 -23.41 13.86 15.08
CA LEU A 414 -24.67 14.01 15.78
C LEU A 414 -24.53 13.40 17.17
N THR A 415 -25.15 14.06 18.14
CA THR A 415 -25.12 13.66 19.54
C THR A 415 -26.55 13.51 20.06
N SER A 416 -26.80 12.38 20.72
CA SER A 416 -28.07 12.12 21.39
C SER A 416 -28.21 13.10 22.55
N SER A 417 -29.07 14.09 22.38
CA SER A 417 -29.35 15.15 23.35
C SER A 417 -30.78 15.64 23.15
N PRO A 418 -31.41 16.30 24.15
CA PRO A 418 -32.81 16.75 24.05
C PRO A 418 -33.12 17.66 22.86
N ARG A 419 -32.11 18.25 22.21
CA ARG A 419 -32.24 19.07 21.00
C ARG A 419 -31.36 18.60 19.83
N PHE A 420 -30.77 17.40 19.89
CA PHE A 420 -29.78 16.90 18.93
C PHE A 420 -28.72 17.94 18.53
N LYS A 421 -27.60 18.02 19.25
CA LYS A 421 -26.48 18.86 18.82
C LYS A 421 -25.79 18.21 17.63
N THR A 422 -25.69 18.98 16.54
CA THR A 422 -25.06 18.58 15.28
C THR A 422 -23.91 19.55 14.96
N PHE A 423 -22.80 19.04 14.47
CA PHE A 423 -21.70 19.85 13.95
C PHE A 423 -21.05 19.17 12.74
N SER A 424 -20.43 19.97 11.87
CA SER A 424 -19.70 19.48 10.71
C SER A 424 -18.23 19.85 10.78
N LEU A 425 -17.40 19.02 10.17
CA LEU A 425 -15.97 19.24 9.99
C LEU A 425 -15.63 18.98 8.52
N PRO A 426 -15.02 19.93 7.80
CA PRO A 426 -14.58 19.70 6.44
C PRO A 426 -13.44 18.67 6.40
N ALA A 427 -13.21 18.07 5.23
CA ALA A 427 -12.05 17.23 5.02
C ALA A 427 -10.77 18.04 5.27
N MET A 428 -9.88 17.53 6.13
CA MET A 428 -8.68 18.26 6.52
C MET A 428 -7.56 18.23 5.47
N ASN A 429 -7.68 17.38 4.45
CA ASN A 429 -6.70 17.27 3.37
C ASN A 429 -7.37 17.52 2.02
N TYR A 430 -6.97 18.62 1.36
CA TYR A 430 -7.51 19.03 0.06
C TYR A 430 -6.85 18.34 -1.14
N ASN A 431 -5.71 17.64 -0.93
CA ASN A 431 -4.98 16.96 -1.99
C ASN A 431 -4.59 15.52 -1.56
N PRO A 432 -5.57 14.61 -1.45
CA PRO A 432 -5.32 13.24 -0.99
C PRO A 432 -4.50 12.44 -2.00
N VAL A 433 -3.55 11.66 -1.50
CA VAL A 433 -2.70 10.74 -2.27
C VAL A 433 -3.41 9.40 -2.48
N ASP A 434 -3.95 8.81 -1.42
CA ASP A 434 -4.73 7.56 -1.46
C ASP A 434 -5.84 7.62 -0.41
N VAL A 435 -7.09 7.42 -0.80
CA VAL A 435 -8.24 7.49 0.14
C VAL A 435 -8.43 6.19 0.94
N ALA A 436 -7.65 5.15 0.64
CA ALA A 436 -7.71 3.88 1.34
C ALA A 436 -7.38 4.03 2.84
N GLY A 437 -8.22 3.45 3.70
CA GLY A 437 -8.02 3.45 5.15
C GLY A 437 -8.42 4.73 5.88
N ALA A 438 -8.90 5.76 5.17
CA ALA A 438 -9.29 7.03 5.80
C ALA A 438 -10.33 6.85 6.92
N GLY A 439 -11.33 5.99 6.68
CA GLY A 439 -12.37 5.68 7.66
C GLY A 439 -11.84 4.90 8.86
N ASP A 440 -10.91 3.97 8.63
CA ASP A 440 -10.32 3.12 9.67
C ASP A 440 -9.43 3.98 10.61
N ALA A 441 -8.62 4.86 10.04
CA ALA A 441 -7.79 5.82 10.75
C ALA A 441 -8.64 6.84 11.55
N LEU A 442 -9.74 7.31 10.96
CA LEU A 442 -10.71 8.17 11.62
C LEU A 442 -11.29 7.49 12.85
N LEU A 443 -11.79 6.26 12.67
CA LEU A 443 -12.40 5.47 13.73
C LEU A 443 -11.41 5.22 14.87
N ALA A 444 -10.20 4.71 14.56
CA ALA A 444 -9.19 4.41 15.56
C ALA A 444 -8.84 5.66 16.39
N THR A 445 -8.58 6.79 15.73
CA THR A 445 -8.18 8.03 16.42
C THR A 445 -9.34 8.62 17.24
N ALA A 446 -10.57 8.61 16.71
CA ALA A 446 -11.74 9.10 17.43
C ALA A 446 -12.07 8.23 18.65
N VAL A 447 -11.97 6.90 18.53
CA VAL A 447 -12.24 5.97 19.62
C VAL A 447 -11.20 6.10 20.74
N LEU A 448 -9.90 6.19 20.43
CA LEU A 448 -8.88 6.43 21.45
C LEU A 448 -9.09 7.76 22.17
N SER A 449 -9.46 8.81 21.42
CA SER A 449 -9.79 10.11 22.00
C SER A 449 -10.96 10.01 22.99
N ARG A 450 -12.05 9.32 22.61
CA ARG A 450 -13.18 9.05 23.50
C ARG A 450 -12.78 8.21 24.72
N GLY A 451 -11.94 7.19 24.50
CA GLY A 451 -11.38 6.33 25.54
C GLY A 451 -10.62 7.12 26.60
N ALA A 452 -9.77 8.04 26.15
CA ALA A 452 -8.95 8.96 26.96
C ALA A 452 -9.75 10.10 27.64
N GLY A 453 -11.07 10.10 27.50
CA GLY A 453 -11.97 11.03 28.18
C GLY A 453 -12.29 12.32 27.40
N ALA A 454 -11.89 12.42 26.12
CA ALA A 454 -12.20 13.57 25.31
C ALA A 454 -13.70 13.66 24.98
N SER A 455 -14.19 14.89 24.80
CA SER A 455 -15.52 15.15 24.28
C SER A 455 -15.68 14.60 22.85
N ILE A 456 -16.92 14.46 22.40
CA ILE A 456 -17.19 14.02 21.02
C ILE A 456 -16.68 15.03 19.99
N SER A 457 -16.71 16.33 20.27
CA SER A 457 -16.14 17.36 19.38
C SER A 457 -14.63 17.20 19.23
N GLU A 458 -13.90 17.04 20.35
CA GLU A 458 -12.45 16.79 20.34
C GLU A 458 -12.10 15.48 19.63
N SER A 459 -12.86 14.43 19.92
CA SER A 459 -12.65 13.10 19.32
C SER A 459 -12.88 13.10 17.81
N SER A 460 -13.89 13.83 17.35
CA SER A 460 -14.19 13.95 15.91
C SER A 460 -13.14 14.80 15.20
N TYR A 461 -12.63 15.84 15.86
CA TYR A 461 -11.54 16.64 15.32
C TYR A 461 -10.26 15.82 15.18
N LEU A 462 -9.83 15.11 16.23
CA LEU A 462 -8.67 14.22 16.18
C LEU A 462 -8.88 13.09 15.15
N GLY A 463 -10.08 12.52 15.07
CA GLY A 463 -10.48 11.59 14.02
C GLY A 463 -10.25 12.13 12.62
N ALA A 464 -10.70 13.37 12.35
CA ALA A 464 -10.49 14.03 11.06
C ALA A 464 -9.00 14.30 10.78
N VAL A 465 -8.19 14.65 11.80
CA VAL A 465 -6.73 14.79 11.65
C VAL A 465 -6.11 13.45 11.27
N GLY A 466 -6.48 12.37 11.96
CA GLY A 466 -6.01 11.01 11.65
C GLY A 466 -6.37 10.59 10.22
N ALA A 467 -7.61 10.84 9.79
CA ALA A 467 -8.05 10.60 8.42
C ALA A 467 -7.21 11.41 7.41
N GLY A 468 -6.98 12.70 7.67
CA GLY A 468 -6.18 13.58 6.82
C GLY A 468 -4.73 13.12 6.68
N LEU A 469 -4.12 12.63 7.77
CA LEU A 469 -2.79 12.02 7.78
C LEU A 469 -2.74 10.70 7.00
N GLN A 470 -3.78 9.87 7.12
CA GLN A 470 -3.86 8.61 6.39
C GLN A 470 -4.00 8.84 4.89
N VAL A 471 -4.84 9.79 4.46
CA VAL A 471 -5.01 10.06 3.02
C VAL A 471 -3.82 10.77 2.37
N SER A 472 -2.85 11.24 3.15
CA SER A 472 -1.64 11.90 2.64
C SER A 472 -0.53 10.93 2.19
N ARG A 473 -0.72 9.61 2.37
CA ARG A 473 0.26 8.57 2.03
C ARG A 473 -0.38 7.47 1.18
N ILE A 474 0.44 6.67 0.52
CA ILE A 474 -0.05 5.50 -0.25
C ILE A 474 -0.27 4.31 0.68
N GLY A 475 -1.39 3.63 0.48
CA GLY A 475 -1.72 2.39 1.19
C GLY A 475 -2.16 2.61 2.64
N ASN A 476 -2.70 1.54 3.23
CA ASN A 476 -3.22 1.58 4.59
C ASN A 476 -2.11 1.20 5.58
N ILE A 477 -1.46 2.20 6.17
CA ILE A 477 -0.29 2.05 7.04
C ILE A 477 -0.68 2.55 8.44
N PRO A 478 -0.33 1.83 9.52
CA PRO A 478 -0.58 2.30 10.88
C PRO A 478 -0.09 3.74 11.11
N LEU A 479 -0.95 4.55 11.72
CA LEU A 479 -0.59 5.92 12.09
C LEU A 479 0.31 5.88 13.30
N LEU A 480 1.27 6.81 13.39
CA LEU A 480 2.13 6.93 14.57
C LEU A 480 1.67 8.07 15.48
N GLN A 481 1.73 7.86 16.79
CA GLN A 481 1.39 8.88 17.78
C GLN A 481 2.17 10.19 17.55
N ASP A 482 3.46 10.10 17.23
CA ASP A 482 4.32 11.24 16.94
C ASP A 482 3.92 12.01 15.68
N GLU A 483 3.30 11.36 14.69
CA GLU A 483 2.75 12.05 13.52
C GLU A 483 1.55 12.91 13.92
N LEU A 484 0.66 12.36 14.74
CA LEU A 484 -0.50 13.07 15.25
C LEU A 484 -0.09 14.23 16.16
N LEU A 485 0.88 14.01 17.06
CA LEU A 485 1.40 15.06 17.95
C LEU A 485 2.09 16.19 17.20
N ARG A 486 2.94 15.87 16.20
CA ARG A 486 3.56 16.88 15.33
C ARG A 486 2.51 17.72 14.63
N ARG A 487 1.47 17.08 14.09
CA ARG A 487 0.41 17.79 13.41
C ARG A 487 -0.37 18.74 14.32
N LEU A 488 -0.40 18.52 15.64
CA LEU A 488 -1.05 19.43 16.59
C LEU A 488 -0.13 20.55 17.10
N MET A 489 1.12 20.61 16.64
CA MET A 489 2.09 21.67 16.97
C MET A 489 2.21 22.74 15.87
N ASP A 490 2.01 22.34 14.60
CA ASP A 490 2.08 23.16 13.39
C ASP A 490 0.75 23.84 13.06
#